data_AF-A0A429GWC3-F1
#
_entry.id   AF-A0A429GWC3-F1
#
_cell.length_a   1.000
_cell.length_b   1.000
_cell.length_c   1.000
_cell.angle_alpha   90.00
_cell.angle_beta   90.00
_cell.angle_gamma   90.00
#
_symmetry.space_group_name_H-M   'P 1'
#
loop_
_entity.id
_entity.type
_entity.pdbx_description
1 polymer ?
#
loop_
_entity_poly.entity_id
_entity_poly.type
_entity_poly.pdbx_seq_one_letter_code
_entity_poly.pdbx_strand_id
1 'polypeptide(L)'
;MELPKIPQGLSLKKLLLIGSNRIKPSERDKKYMRAIEVLRKWCGKDPFSRGIMGFSEEIIEKIGKEVLNQAIIDLEERGLGLSPVLLRESLKSRGLNINLGFAELLFSCMKQAGLCITVRAVFPSSSMESKILTFLRIKGSTKFSDIFKKFGCPESAVLNLLKRGFVEVYYKGKPLKLDGVSKFEGLSEREIKGIPDVFLARVKEFDGGFSYRIIIPLSAKVSLKWSY
;
A
#
# COMPACT_ATOMS: atom_id res chain seq x y z
N MET A 1 -2.10 16.95 11.76
CA MET A 1 -1.28 17.86 10.93
C MET A 1 -1.66 17.64 9.48
N GLU A 2 -2.14 18.67 8.76
CA GLU A 2 -2.41 18.52 7.32
C GLU A 2 -1.10 18.55 6.54
N LEU A 3 -0.85 17.48 5.77
CA LEU A 3 0.35 17.33 4.96
C LEU A 3 0.11 17.83 3.52
N PRO A 4 1.16 18.36 2.86
CA PRO A 4 1.01 19.00 1.57
C PRO A 4 0.58 18.02 0.48
N LYS A 5 -0.31 18.47 -0.40
CA LYS A 5 -0.71 17.70 -1.59
C LYS A 5 0.27 17.98 -2.74
N ILE A 6 1.18 17.04 -2.98
CA ILE A 6 2.20 17.17 -4.02
C ILE A 6 1.80 16.42 -5.30
N PRO A 7 1.99 17.00 -6.50
CA PRO A 7 1.80 16.29 -7.77
C PRO A 7 2.65 15.01 -7.88
N GLN A 8 2.14 13.98 -8.56
CA GLN A 8 2.89 12.73 -8.77
C GLN A 8 3.96 12.86 -9.85
N GLY A 9 4.93 11.95 -9.83
CA GLY A 9 5.93 11.78 -10.89
C GLY A 9 6.88 12.98 -10.99
N LEU A 10 7.27 13.54 -9.85
CA LEU A 10 8.29 14.59 -9.77
C LEU A 10 9.67 13.97 -9.56
N SER A 11 10.65 14.38 -10.36
CA SER A 11 12.05 14.06 -10.11
C SER A 11 12.59 14.97 -9.01
N LEU A 12 13.14 14.40 -7.94
CA LEU A 12 13.76 15.14 -6.84
C LEU A 12 14.85 16.11 -7.34
N LYS A 13 15.70 15.65 -8.26
CA LYS A 13 16.77 16.48 -8.84
C LYS A 13 16.21 17.66 -9.63
N LYS A 14 15.21 17.44 -10.49
CA LYS A 14 14.59 18.51 -11.27
C LYS A 14 13.82 19.50 -10.38
N LEU A 15 13.11 18.99 -9.36
CA LEU A 15 12.41 19.80 -8.37
C LEU A 15 13.36 20.76 -7.66
N LEU A 16 14.53 20.26 -7.24
CA LEU A 16 15.55 21.08 -6.58
C LEU A 16 16.21 22.08 -7.51
N LEU A 17 16.51 21.71 -8.76
CA LEU A 17 17.10 22.65 -9.72
C LEU A 17 16.18 23.83 -10.01
N ILE A 18 14.88 23.59 -10.14
CA ILE A 18 13.89 24.67 -10.33
C ILE A 18 13.69 25.44 -9.03
N GLY A 19 13.53 24.76 -7.89
CA GLY A 19 13.29 25.39 -6.59
C GLY A 19 14.44 26.25 -6.07
N SER A 20 15.68 25.92 -6.46
CA SER A 20 16.89 26.70 -6.17
C SER A 20 17.22 27.75 -7.24
N ASN A 21 16.32 27.99 -8.20
CA ASN A 21 16.50 28.91 -9.32
C ASN A 21 17.72 28.61 -10.22
N ARG A 22 18.23 27.37 -10.21
CA ARG A 22 19.35 26.94 -11.07
C ARG A 22 18.92 26.69 -12.52
N ILE A 23 17.64 26.42 -12.74
CA ILE A 23 17.03 26.30 -14.08
C ILE A 23 15.76 27.12 -14.11
N LYS A 24 15.57 27.92 -15.17
CA LYS A 24 14.30 28.63 -15.39
C LYS A 24 13.19 27.64 -15.76
N PRO A 25 12.06 27.63 -15.06
CA PRO A 25 10.94 26.75 -15.37
C PRO A 25 10.33 27.10 -16.74
N SER A 26 9.94 26.08 -17.50
CA SER A 26 9.18 26.22 -18.74
C SER A 26 7.67 26.04 -18.49
N GLU A 27 6.82 26.29 -19.48
CA GLU A 27 5.38 26.00 -19.39
C GLU A 27 5.07 24.53 -19.08
N ARG A 28 5.98 23.61 -19.43
CA ARG A 28 5.85 22.17 -19.13
C ARG A 28 6.15 21.84 -17.65
N ASP A 29 6.65 22.81 -16.89
CA ASP A 29 7.08 22.64 -15.50
C ASP A 29 6.05 23.13 -14.47
N LYS A 30 4.81 23.44 -14.90
CA LYS A 30 3.70 23.88 -14.02
C LYS A 30 3.53 22.99 -12.78
N LYS A 31 3.69 21.67 -12.92
CA LYS A 31 3.61 20.73 -11.79
C LYS A 31 4.74 20.88 -10.78
N TYR A 32 5.95 21.22 -11.23
CA TYR A 32 7.10 21.47 -10.36
C TYR A 32 6.95 22.80 -9.62
N MET A 33 6.50 23.84 -10.32
CA MET A 33 6.23 25.15 -9.70
C MET A 33 5.19 25.05 -8.59
N ARG A 34 4.07 24.37 -8.85
CA ARG A 34 3.05 24.10 -7.83
C ARG A 34 3.61 23.34 -6.62
N ALA A 35 4.45 22.33 -6.86
CA ALA A 35 5.07 21.58 -5.78
C ALA A 35 6.00 22.45 -4.93
N ILE A 36 6.81 23.31 -5.58
CA ILE A 36 7.74 24.24 -4.91
C ILE A 36 6.98 25.22 -4.03
N GLU A 37 5.92 25.84 -4.54
CA GLU A 37 5.07 26.78 -3.78
C GLU A 37 4.47 26.11 -2.54
N VAL A 38 3.89 24.91 -2.72
CA VAL A 38 3.29 24.14 -1.62
C VAL A 38 4.35 23.77 -0.58
N LEU A 39 5.54 23.33 -1.02
CA LEU A 39 6.62 22.93 -0.11
C LEU A 39 7.22 24.13 0.65
N ARG A 40 7.44 25.28 0.00
CA ARG A 40 7.89 26.51 0.70
C ARG A 40 6.89 26.94 1.77
N LYS A 41 5.61 26.98 1.42
CA LYS A 41 4.54 27.34 2.37
C LYS A 41 4.48 26.37 3.54
N TRP A 42 4.56 25.08 3.25
CA TRP A 42 4.52 24.05 4.29
C TRP A 42 5.76 24.11 5.18
N CYS A 43 6.96 24.21 4.61
CA CYS A 43 8.23 24.29 5.34
C CYS A 43 8.34 25.57 6.18
N GLY A 44 7.73 26.68 5.77
CA GLY A 44 7.81 27.98 6.47
C GLY A 44 9.14 28.71 6.27
N LYS A 45 10.06 28.12 5.50
CA LYS A 45 11.35 28.65 5.05
C LYS A 45 11.65 28.04 3.67
N ASP A 46 12.74 28.45 3.02
CA ASP A 46 13.12 27.90 1.70
C ASP A 46 13.91 26.58 1.83
N PRO A 47 13.28 25.40 1.59
CA PRO A 47 13.94 24.12 1.78
C PRO A 47 14.91 23.77 0.64
N PHE A 48 14.90 24.53 -0.47
CA PHE A 48 15.67 24.22 -1.69
C PHE A 48 17.10 24.74 -1.67
N SER A 49 17.46 25.57 -0.68
CA SER A 49 18.74 26.27 -0.57
C SER A 49 19.94 25.36 -0.25
N ARG A 50 19.72 24.21 0.40
CA ARG A 50 20.78 23.33 0.96
C ARG A 50 21.10 22.10 0.10
N GLY A 51 20.74 22.13 -1.18
CA GLY A 51 20.95 21.00 -2.10
C GLY A 51 20.07 19.77 -1.76
N ILE A 52 20.36 18.62 -2.39
CA ILE A 52 19.57 17.38 -2.25
C ILE A 52 19.50 16.87 -0.81
N MET A 53 20.65 16.83 -0.12
CA MET A 53 20.72 16.26 1.23
C MET A 53 20.00 17.14 2.24
N GLY A 54 20.31 18.45 2.27
CA GLY A 54 19.66 19.36 3.20
C GLY A 54 18.16 19.51 2.94
N PHE A 55 17.71 19.45 1.68
CA PHE A 55 16.27 19.36 1.37
C PHE A 55 15.66 18.06 1.93
N SER A 56 16.33 16.92 1.74
CA SER A 56 15.80 15.63 2.18
C SER A 56 15.70 15.55 3.70
N GLU A 57 16.71 16.01 4.42
CA GLU A 57 16.73 16.11 5.88
C GLU A 57 15.61 17.00 6.39
N GLU A 58 15.41 18.18 5.79
CA GLU A 58 14.35 19.11 6.17
C GLU A 58 12.95 18.49 6.04
N ILE A 59 12.69 17.77 4.94
CA ILE A 59 11.40 17.10 4.74
C ILE A 59 11.21 15.97 5.76
N ILE A 60 12.27 15.21 6.06
CA ILE A 60 12.25 14.10 7.03
C ILE A 60 12.01 14.63 8.44
N GLU A 61 12.75 15.65 8.88
CA GLU A 61 12.61 16.27 10.19
C GLU A 61 11.21 16.82 10.40
N LYS A 62 10.62 17.44 9.38
CA LYS A 62 9.29 18.04 9.49
C LYS A 62 8.15 17.03 9.57
N ILE A 63 8.35 15.80 9.12
CA ILE A 63 7.41 14.69 9.35
C ILE A 63 7.67 14.02 10.70
N GLY A 64 8.92 14.00 11.16
CA GLY A 64 9.36 13.33 12.37
C GLY A 64 10.11 12.05 12.04
N LYS A 65 11.39 12.00 12.42
CA LYS A 65 12.27 10.87 12.12
C LYS A 65 11.82 9.60 12.83
N GLU A 66 11.33 9.69 14.07
CA GLU A 66 10.81 8.53 14.80
C GLU A 66 9.58 7.93 14.10
N VAL A 67 8.67 8.77 13.60
CA VAL A 67 7.46 8.32 12.89
C VAL A 67 7.83 7.54 11.64
N LEU A 68 8.81 8.05 10.88
CA LEU A 68 9.29 7.39 9.66
C LEU A 68 10.03 6.09 9.97
N ASN A 69 10.87 6.06 10.99
CA ASN A 69 11.56 4.84 11.43
C ASN A 69 10.56 3.77 11.87
N GLN A 70 9.53 4.15 12.61
CA GLN A 70 8.50 3.19 13.03
C GLN A 70 7.67 2.68 11.84
N ALA A 71 7.33 3.54 10.88
CA ALA A 71 6.70 3.10 9.64
C ALA A 71 7.58 2.13 8.84
N ILE A 72 8.89 2.31 8.86
CA ILE A 72 9.87 1.40 8.23
C ILE A 72 9.90 0.05 8.96
N ILE A 73 10.00 0.06 10.30
CA ILE A 73 10.04 -1.15 11.14
C ILE A 73 8.77 -1.98 10.89
N ASP A 74 7.58 -1.36 10.91
CA ASP A 74 6.33 -2.08 10.63
C ASP A 74 6.34 -2.78 9.26
N LEU A 75 6.89 -2.10 8.24
CA LEU A 75 6.97 -2.64 6.89
C LEU A 75 7.98 -3.79 6.80
N GLU A 76 9.08 -3.71 7.57
CA GLU A 76 10.11 -4.72 7.66
C GLU A 76 9.64 -5.96 8.41
N GLU A 77 9.02 -5.80 9.59
CA GLU A 77 8.44 -6.89 10.38
C GLU A 77 7.36 -7.65 9.60
N ARG A 78 6.61 -6.97 8.74
CA ARG A 78 5.61 -7.58 7.85
C ARG A 78 6.21 -8.14 6.55
N GLY A 79 7.53 -8.00 6.36
CA GLY A 79 8.26 -8.40 5.17
C GLY A 79 7.82 -7.69 3.89
N LEU A 80 7.09 -6.56 3.99
CA LEU A 80 6.42 -5.89 2.87
C LEU A 80 7.39 -5.15 1.94
N GLY A 81 8.56 -4.75 2.44
CA GLY A 81 9.46 -3.88 1.69
C GLY A 81 9.02 -2.41 1.75
N LEU A 82 9.88 -1.50 1.31
CA LEU A 82 9.58 -0.07 1.28
C LEU A 82 9.20 0.37 -0.13
N SER A 83 8.00 0.94 -0.30
CA SER A 83 7.55 1.58 -1.53
C SER A 83 6.73 2.84 -1.21
N PRO A 84 6.58 3.81 -2.14
CA PRO A 84 5.76 4.99 -1.92
C PRO A 84 4.31 4.69 -1.50
N VAL A 85 3.73 3.64 -2.07
CA VAL A 85 2.34 3.24 -1.75
C VAL A 85 2.27 2.65 -0.35
N LEU A 86 3.22 1.77 0.00
CA LEU A 86 3.28 1.14 1.31
C LEU A 86 3.56 2.17 2.41
N LEU A 87 4.48 3.11 2.15
CA LEU A 87 4.80 4.21 3.04
C LEU A 87 3.59 5.10 3.30
N ARG A 88 2.81 5.40 2.25
CA ARG A 88 1.56 6.16 2.38
C ARG A 88 0.54 5.48 3.28
N GLU A 89 0.27 4.20 3.05
CA GLU A 89 -0.74 3.50 3.85
C GLU A 89 -0.27 3.32 5.30
N SER A 90 1.02 3.03 5.53
CA SER A 90 1.61 2.96 6.88
C SER A 90 1.53 4.30 7.64
N LEU A 91 1.82 5.43 6.96
CA LEU A 91 1.69 6.75 7.58
C LEU A 91 0.21 7.12 7.81
N LYS A 92 -0.69 6.72 6.91
CA LYS A 92 -2.12 6.94 7.06
C LYS A 92 -2.70 6.16 8.25
N SER A 93 -2.25 4.93 8.48
CA SER A 93 -2.52 4.18 9.71
C SER A 93 -1.78 4.74 10.93
N ARG A 94 -1.14 5.91 10.84
CA ARG A 94 -0.59 6.62 12.00
C ARG A 94 -1.18 8.02 12.13
N GLY A 95 -2.33 8.25 11.46
CA GLY A 95 -3.02 9.55 11.44
C GLY A 95 -2.42 10.58 10.49
N LEU A 96 -1.39 10.23 9.71
CA LEU A 96 -0.76 11.12 8.74
C LEU A 96 -1.31 10.87 7.34
N ASN A 97 -2.33 11.64 6.98
CA ASN A 97 -2.97 11.52 5.68
C ASN A 97 -2.14 12.20 4.58
N ILE A 98 -1.32 11.41 3.87
CA ILE A 98 -0.53 11.88 2.73
C ILE A 98 -1.14 11.44 1.39
N ASN A 99 -0.95 12.27 0.36
CA ASN A 99 -1.24 11.85 -1.00
C ASN A 99 -0.05 11.07 -1.60
N LEU A 100 -0.30 10.34 -2.68
CA LEU A 100 0.73 9.50 -3.28
C LEU A 100 1.96 10.29 -3.78
N GLY A 101 1.76 11.49 -4.34
CA GLY A 101 2.88 12.31 -4.81
C GLY A 101 3.80 12.78 -3.67
N PHE A 102 3.24 13.06 -2.49
CA PHE A 102 4.06 13.36 -1.31
C PHE A 102 4.78 12.12 -0.79
N ALA A 103 4.14 10.95 -0.85
CA ALA A 103 4.78 9.69 -0.50
C ALA A 103 5.95 9.33 -1.44
N GLU A 104 5.84 9.61 -2.75
CA GLU A 104 6.91 9.46 -3.74
C GLU A 104 8.10 10.39 -3.44
N LEU A 105 7.81 11.65 -3.11
CA LEU A 105 8.81 12.63 -2.72
C LEU A 105 9.54 12.18 -1.45
N LEU A 106 8.78 11.84 -0.41
CA LEU A 106 9.30 11.40 0.88
C LEU A 106 10.15 10.14 0.73
N PHE A 107 9.67 9.15 -0.02
CA PHE A 107 10.45 7.94 -0.33
C PHE A 107 11.79 8.29 -1.02
N SER A 108 11.78 9.24 -1.95
CA SER A 108 13.01 9.72 -2.61
C SER A 108 13.96 10.40 -1.63
N CYS A 109 13.44 11.23 -0.71
CA CYS A 109 14.21 11.88 0.35
C CYS A 109 14.82 10.85 1.32
N MET A 110 14.03 9.87 1.78
CA MET A 110 14.49 8.78 2.65
C MET A 110 15.62 7.97 1.99
N LYS A 111 15.52 7.73 0.68
CA LYS A 111 16.56 7.02 -0.08
C LYS A 111 17.86 7.81 -0.15
N GLN A 112 17.78 9.13 -0.34
CA GLN A 112 18.96 10.01 -0.33
C GLN A 112 19.59 10.08 1.07
N ALA A 113 18.77 10.13 2.12
CA ALA A 113 19.22 10.15 3.51
C ALA A 113 19.71 8.79 4.05
N GLY A 114 19.73 7.73 3.22
CA GLY A 114 20.19 6.40 3.62
C GLY A 114 19.25 5.62 4.55
N LEU A 115 18.02 6.09 4.78
CA LEU A 115 17.04 5.42 5.65
C LEU A 115 16.42 4.16 5.03
N CYS A 116 16.63 3.92 3.72
CA CYS A 116 16.01 2.82 2.99
C CYS A 116 16.89 1.55 2.87
N ILE A 117 18.08 1.52 3.48
CA ILE A 117 19.12 0.51 3.20
C ILE A 117 18.77 -0.87 3.78
N THR A 118 17.92 -0.94 4.81
CA THR A 118 17.70 -2.18 5.59
C THR A 118 16.44 -2.98 5.24
N VAL A 119 15.43 -2.41 4.58
CA VAL A 119 14.18 -3.15 4.32
C VAL A 119 14.33 -4.11 3.15
N ARG A 120 14.99 -5.25 3.38
CA ARG A 120 14.87 -6.40 2.49
C ARG A 120 13.44 -6.90 2.59
N ALA A 121 12.69 -6.79 1.50
CA ALA A 121 11.48 -7.57 1.37
C ALA A 121 11.87 -9.03 1.61
N VAL A 122 11.37 -9.62 2.70
CA VAL A 122 11.38 -11.08 2.83
C VAL A 122 10.48 -11.54 1.70
N PHE A 123 11.09 -12.03 0.63
CA PHE A 123 10.41 -12.68 -0.48
C PHE A 123 10.27 -14.15 -0.07
N PRO A 124 9.11 -14.62 0.42
CA PRO A 124 8.93 -16.05 0.51
C PRO A 124 8.68 -16.52 -0.93
N SER A 125 9.43 -17.49 -1.45
CA SER A 125 9.09 -18.44 -2.54
C SER A 125 8.46 -17.94 -3.89
N SER A 126 8.67 -18.74 -4.94
CA SER A 126 8.04 -18.61 -6.28
C SER A 126 6.52 -18.81 -6.31
N SER A 127 5.87 -18.91 -5.14
CA SER A 127 4.47 -19.25 -4.98
C SER A 127 3.54 -18.16 -5.50
N MET A 128 2.30 -18.54 -5.83
CA MET A 128 1.26 -17.61 -6.26
C MET A 128 0.93 -16.57 -5.18
N GLU A 129 0.95 -16.96 -3.91
CA GLU A 129 0.74 -16.06 -2.75
C GLU A 129 1.76 -14.90 -2.78
N SER A 130 3.02 -15.22 -3.00
CA SER A 130 4.12 -14.25 -3.05
C SER A 130 4.02 -13.29 -4.24
N LYS A 131 3.62 -13.82 -5.40
CA LYS A 131 3.37 -13.01 -6.61
C LYS A 131 2.20 -12.05 -6.40
N ILE A 132 1.13 -12.51 -5.75
CA ILE A 132 -0.04 -11.68 -5.40
C ILE A 132 0.34 -10.62 -4.37
N LEU A 133 1.09 -10.97 -3.31
CA LEU A 133 1.58 -9.99 -2.34
C LEU A 133 2.46 -8.93 -2.99
N THR A 134 3.38 -9.32 -3.88
CA THR A 134 4.21 -8.36 -4.62
C THR A 134 3.36 -7.42 -5.47
N PHE A 135 2.34 -7.96 -6.14
CA PHE A 135 1.40 -7.16 -6.92
C PHE A 135 0.61 -6.17 -6.05
N LEU A 136 0.14 -6.62 -4.89
CA LEU A 136 -0.58 -5.78 -3.92
C LEU A 136 0.34 -4.76 -3.24
N ARG A 137 1.64 -5.04 -3.04
CA ARG A 137 2.62 -4.09 -2.53
C ARG A 137 2.84 -2.90 -3.46
N ILE A 138 2.77 -3.14 -4.77
CA ILE A 138 2.88 -2.09 -5.78
C ILE A 138 1.58 -1.29 -5.88
N LYS A 139 0.42 -1.95 -5.78
CA LYS A 139 -0.89 -1.33 -6.00
C LYS A 139 -1.56 -0.79 -4.74
N GLY A 140 -1.17 -1.26 -3.56
CA GLY A 140 -1.82 -1.02 -2.26
C GLY A 140 -3.15 -1.77 -2.12
N SER A 141 -4.08 -1.50 -3.04
CA SER A 141 -5.38 -2.18 -3.14
C SER A 141 -5.84 -2.30 -4.59
N THR A 142 -6.60 -3.35 -4.90
CA THR A 142 -7.11 -3.60 -6.25
C THR A 142 -8.38 -4.44 -6.22
N LYS A 143 -9.10 -4.56 -7.34
CA LYS A 143 -10.23 -5.49 -7.44
C LYS A 143 -9.72 -6.92 -7.64
N PHE A 144 -10.45 -7.90 -7.11
CA PHE A 144 -10.14 -9.32 -7.29
C PHE A 144 -10.10 -9.70 -8.78
N SER A 145 -10.93 -9.08 -9.62
CA SER A 145 -10.91 -9.25 -11.08
C SER A 145 -9.56 -8.96 -11.71
N ASP A 146 -8.80 -8.00 -11.18
CA ASP A 146 -7.49 -7.63 -11.74
C ASP A 146 -6.42 -8.65 -11.33
N ILE A 147 -6.57 -9.23 -10.14
CA ILE A 147 -5.74 -10.35 -9.66
C ILE A 147 -6.06 -11.60 -10.49
N PHE A 148 -7.35 -11.91 -10.67
CA PHE A 148 -7.83 -13.04 -11.47
C PHE A 148 -7.29 -12.99 -12.90
N LYS A 149 -7.44 -11.86 -13.59
CA LYS A 149 -6.92 -11.67 -14.96
C LYS A 149 -5.40 -11.87 -15.06
N LYS A 150 -4.66 -11.49 -14.02
CA LYS A 150 -3.19 -11.56 -14.03
C LYS A 150 -2.64 -12.94 -13.66
N PHE A 151 -3.34 -13.69 -12.81
CA PHE A 151 -2.81 -14.91 -12.19
C PHE A 151 -3.64 -16.17 -12.49
N GLY A 152 -4.77 -16.06 -13.21
CA GLY A 152 -5.60 -17.19 -13.63
C GLY A 152 -6.55 -17.67 -12.53
N CYS A 153 -6.03 -18.44 -11.56
CA CYS A 153 -6.83 -19.06 -10.50
C CYS A 153 -6.34 -18.66 -9.09
N PRO A 154 -6.46 -17.38 -8.68
CA PRO A 154 -5.86 -16.90 -7.44
C PRO A 154 -6.70 -17.10 -6.17
N GLU A 155 -7.93 -17.64 -6.22
CA GLU A 155 -8.82 -17.69 -5.04
C GLU A 155 -8.14 -18.28 -3.81
N SER A 156 -7.62 -19.51 -3.90
CA SER A 156 -7.03 -20.20 -2.76
C SER A 156 -5.83 -19.45 -2.18
N ALA A 157 -5.01 -18.85 -3.05
CA ALA A 157 -3.88 -18.04 -2.63
C ALA A 157 -4.32 -16.76 -1.89
N VAL A 158 -5.36 -16.06 -2.38
CA VAL A 158 -5.90 -14.88 -1.70
C VAL A 158 -6.55 -15.25 -0.36
N LEU A 159 -7.28 -16.37 -0.29
CA LEU A 159 -7.90 -16.85 0.95
C LEU A 159 -6.84 -17.27 1.99
N ASN A 160 -5.76 -17.91 1.57
CA ASN A 160 -4.62 -18.21 2.44
C ASN A 160 -3.96 -16.95 2.98
N LEU A 161 -3.72 -15.95 2.12
CA LEU A 161 -3.16 -14.66 2.53
C LEU A 161 -4.09 -13.93 3.51
N LEU A 162 -5.40 -14.02 3.30
CA LEU A 162 -6.41 -13.44 4.20
C LEU A 162 -6.38 -14.14 5.56
N LYS A 163 -6.36 -15.47 5.57
CA LYS A 163 -6.29 -16.29 6.79
C LYS A 163 -5.00 -16.02 7.60
N ARG A 164 -3.88 -15.78 6.92
CA ARG A 164 -2.61 -15.39 7.55
C ARG A 164 -2.55 -13.90 7.93
N GLY A 165 -3.58 -13.13 7.64
CA GLY A 165 -3.66 -11.71 8.02
C GLY A 165 -2.81 -10.76 7.17
N PHE A 166 -2.32 -11.18 5.99
CA PHE A 166 -1.54 -10.29 5.11
C PHE A 166 -2.43 -9.38 4.24
N VAL A 167 -3.65 -9.82 3.95
CA VAL A 167 -4.60 -9.07 3.11
C VAL A 167 -5.96 -8.99 3.79
N GLU A 168 -6.77 -8.04 3.35
CA GLU A 168 -8.18 -7.93 3.67
C GLU A 168 -9.00 -7.97 2.39
N VAL A 169 -10.17 -8.60 2.45
CA VAL A 169 -11.11 -8.71 1.32
C VAL A 169 -12.44 -8.09 1.73
N TYR A 170 -12.92 -7.14 0.94
CA TYR A 170 -14.20 -6.47 1.16
C TYR A 170 -15.07 -6.50 -0.08
N TYR A 171 -16.36 -6.71 0.09
CA TYR A 171 -17.34 -6.59 -0.98
C TYR A 171 -18.56 -5.81 -0.50
N LYS A 172 -18.88 -4.70 -1.17
CA LYS A 172 -19.98 -3.79 -0.80
C LYS A 172 -19.98 -3.42 0.70
N GLY A 173 -18.80 -3.12 1.25
CA GLY A 173 -18.62 -2.78 2.67
C GLY A 173 -18.59 -3.96 3.64
N LYS A 174 -18.87 -5.19 3.20
CA LYS A 174 -18.81 -6.39 4.04
C LYS A 174 -17.39 -7.00 4.01
N PRO A 175 -16.70 -7.13 5.15
CA PRO A 175 -15.42 -7.85 5.21
C PRO A 175 -15.65 -9.36 5.12
N LEU A 176 -14.75 -10.06 4.44
CA LEU A 176 -14.62 -11.51 4.56
C LEU A 176 -13.74 -11.82 5.78
N LYS A 177 -14.30 -12.54 6.75
CA LYS A 177 -13.57 -13.07 7.91
C LYS A 177 -13.55 -14.59 7.84
N LEU A 178 -12.39 -15.18 8.11
CA LEU A 178 -12.15 -16.63 8.03
C LEU A 178 -11.84 -17.24 9.40
N ASP A 179 -12.40 -16.66 10.46
CA ASP A 179 -12.15 -17.08 11.84
C ASP A 179 -12.66 -18.52 12.05
N GLY A 180 -11.76 -19.44 12.41
CA GLY A 180 -12.08 -20.85 12.62
C GLY A 180 -12.25 -21.69 11.35
N VAL A 181 -11.99 -21.14 10.16
CA VAL A 181 -12.16 -21.84 8.87
C VAL A 181 -10.88 -22.60 8.51
N SER A 182 -10.95 -23.94 8.49
CA SER A 182 -9.79 -24.81 8.18
C SER A 182 -9.59 -25.02 6.67
N LYS A 183 -10.68 -25.12 5.90
CA LYS A 183 -10.75 -25.39 4.46
C LYS A 183 -11.67 -24.39 3.75
N PHE A 184 -11.60 -24.28 2.42
CA PHE A 184 -12.41 -23.31 1.66
C PHE A 184 -13.58 -23.93 0.88
N GLU A 185 -13.71 -25.26 0.91
CA GLU A 185 -14.73 -26.04 0.22
C GLU A 185 -15.25 -27.15 1.14
N GLY A 186 -16.47 -27.64 0.88
CA GLY A 186 -17.09 -28.70 1.70
C GLY A 186 -17.43 -28.24 3.12
N LEU A 187 -17.74 -26.95 3.29
CA LEU A 187 -18.05 -26.35 4.59
C LEU A 187 -19.49 -26.67 5.00
N SER A 188 -19.70 -26.96 6.28
CA SER A 188 -21.01 -27.13 6.90
C SER A 188 -21.66 -25.79 7.27
N GLU A 189 -22.97 -25.79 7.52
CA GLU A 189 -23.70 -24.59 7.99
C GLU A 189 -23.10 -23.99 9.27
N ARG A 190 -22.52 -24.82 10.14
CA ARG A 190 -21.89 -24.35 11.39
C ARG A 190 -20.60 -23.57 11.12
N GLU A 191 -19.81 -23.99 10.14
CA GLU A 191 -18.54 -23.35 9.79
C GLU A 191 -18.72 -22.02 9.06
N ILE A 192 -19.85 -21.80 8.41
CA ILE A 192 -20.13 -20.57 7.65
C ILE A 192 -20.87 -19.48 8.43
N LYS A 193 -21.28 -19.73 9.68
CA LYS A 193 -22.20 -18.86 10.46
C LYS A 193 -21.71 -17.40 10.62
N GLY A 194 -20.41 -17.13 10.45
CA GLY A 194 -19.82 -15.79 10.50
C GLY A 194 -19.44 -15.20 9.14
N ILE A 195 -19.64 -15.93 8.05
CA ILE A 195 -19.23 -15.54 6.69
C ILE A 195 -20.44 -14.92 5.98
N PRO A 196 -20.34 -13.70 5.44
CA PRO A 196 -21.45 -13.12 4.68
C PRO A 196 -21.79 -13.94 3.43
N ASP A 197 -23.09 -14.16 3.16
CA ASP A 197 -23.59 -14.97 2.03
C ASP A 197 -23.00 -14.61 0.67
N VAL A 198 -22.64 -13.33 0.47
CA VAL A 198 -22.00 -12.85 -0.78
C VAL A 198 -20.65 -13.50 -1.07
N PHE A 199 -20.02 -14.12 -0.06
CA PHE A 199 -18.78 -14.88 -0.18
C PHE A 199 -19.01 -16.39 -0.13
N LEU A 200 -20.26 -16.86 -0.17
CA LEU A 200 -20.61 -18.27 -0.09
C LEU A 200 -21.28 -18.73 -1.37
N ALA A 201 -20.83 -19.87 -1.89
CA ALA A 201 -21.49 -20.61 -2.95
C ALA A 201 -21.98 -21.94 -2.36
N ARG A 202 -23.27 -22.22 -2.55
CA ARG A 202 -23.86 -23.51 -2.17
C ARG A 202 -23.53 -24.54 -3.25
N VAL A 203 -22.96 -25.66 -2.84
CA VAL A 203 -22.56 -26.78 -3.70
C VAL A 203 -23.45 -27.97 -3.36
N LYS A 204 -24.07 -28.56 -4.38
CA LYS A 204 -24.83 -29.80 -4.22
C LYS A 204 -23.86 -30.97 -4.29
N GLU A 205 -23.88 -31.82 -3.27
CA GLU A 205 -23.04 -33.01 -3.20
C GLU A 205 -23.69 -34.20 -3.92
N PHE A 206 -22.89 -35.20 -4.26
CA PHE A 206 -23.35 -36.39 -4.99
C PHE A 206 -24.35 -37.23 -4.20
N ASP A 207 -24.29 -37.19 -2.86
CA ASP A 207 -25.21 -37.87 -1.95
C ASP A 207 -26.56 -37.15 -1.78
N GLY A 208 -26.76 -36.03 -2.49
CA GLY A 208 -27.95 -35.19 -2.37
C GLY A 208 -27.87 -34.16 -1.24
N GLY A 209 -26.79 -34.17 -0.44
CA GLY A 209 -26.48 -33.17 0.56
C GLY A 209 -26.07 -31.83 -0.06
N PHE A 210 -25.87 -30.84 0.82
CA PHE A 210 -25.34 -29.54 0.45
C PHE A 210 -24.16 -29.19 1.31
N SER A 211 -23.13 -28.65 0.67
CA SER A 211 -22.03 -27.99 1.34
C SER A 211 -21.81 -26.59 0.79
N TYR A 212 -20.89 -25.87 1.41
CA TYR A 212 -20.57 -24.50 1.05
C TYR A 212 -19.12 -24.39 0.63
N ARG A 213 -18.88 -23.50 -0.34
CA ARG A 213 -17.57 -23.05 -0.76
C ARG A 213 -17.45 -21.55 -0.56
N ILE A 214 -16.28 -21.11 -0.10
CA ILE A 214 -15.96 -19.70 -0.04
C ILE A 214 -15.55 -19.21 -1.44
N ILE A 215 -16.18 -18.13 -1.88
CA ILE A 215 -15.90 -17.47 -3.14
C ILE A 215 -15.51 -16.01 -2.91
N ILE A 216 -14.71 -15.44 -3.81
CA ILE A 216 -14.39 -14.01 -3.81
C ILE A 216 -15.07 -13.39 -5.04
N PRO A 217 -16.09 -12.52 -4.87
CA PRO A 217 -16.68 -11.82 -6.00
C PRO A 217 -15.63 -11.05 -6.80
N LEU A 218 -15.73 -11.07 -8.14
CA LEU A 218 -14.75 -10.40 -9.03
C LEU A 218 -14.60 -8.91 -8.71
N SER A 219 -15.67 -8.25 -8.28
CA SER A 219 -15.68 -6.84 -7.90
C SER A 219 -15.30 -6.57 -6.43
N ALA A 220 -14.97 -7.61 -5.65
CA ALA A 220 -14.44 -7.46 -4.30
C ALA A 220 -13.10 -6.73 -4.34
N LYS A 221 -12.87 -5.87 -3.33
CA LYS A 221 -11.61 -5.17 -3.13
C LYS A 221 -10.70 -6.02 -2.27
N VAL A 222 -9.49 -6.29 -2.78
CA VAL A 222 -8.41 -6.94 -2.04
C VAL A 222 -7.35 -5.89 -1.73
N SER A 223 -6.99 -5.75 -0.46
CA SER A 223 -6.04 -4.75 0.01
C SER A 223 -5.01 -5.41 0.92
N LEU A 224 -3.80 -4.88 0.99
CA LEU A 224 -2.90 -5.25 2.08
C LEU A 224 -3.54 -4.89 3.43
N LYS A 225 -3.37 -5.76 4.42
CA LYS A 225 -3.87 -5.50 5.77
C LYS A 225 -2.91 -4.58 6.52
N TRP A 226 -3.43 -3.42 6.89
CA TRP A 226 -2.72 -2.38 7.64
C TRP A 226 -3.32 -2.25 9.03
N SER A 227 -3.30 -3.32 9.82
CA SER A 227 -3.81 -3.26 11.20
C SER A 227 -2.71 -2.94 12.19
N TYR A 228 -3.06 -2.06 13.14
CA TYR A 228 -2.30 -1.54 14.29
C TYR A 228 -1.93 -2.63 15.29
#